data_AF-A0A953GDA0-F1
#
_entry.id   AF-A0A953GDA0-F1
#
_cell.length_a   1.000
_cell.length_b   1.000
_cell.length_c   1.000
_cell.angle_alpha   90.00
_cell.angle_beta   90.00
_cell.angle_gamma   90.00
#
_symmetry.space_group_name_H-M   'P 1'
#
loop_
_entity.id
_entity.type
_entity.pdbx_description
1 polymer ?
#
loop_
_entity_poly.entity_id
_entity_poly.type
_entity_poly.pdbx_seq_one_letter_code
_entity_poly.pdbx_strand_id
1 'polypeptide(L)'
;MITLLSSCQKDFYVYQIDDQTILPVNSQKIKPKSVAQYISILYTNFFQKAISPNSMLSAQKAIESIGDKQVAFDILLSKYMNDPNVILPTKEEMLNNPEAFIRATYKRFLVREPTEAELNWMLNYIKSRPNVTPEHFYFAFGTCNEHFHY
;
A
#
# COMPACT_ATOMS: atom_id res chain seq x y z
N MET A 1 30.25 58.09 17.14
CA MET A 1 29.08 57.40 16.55
C MET A 1 29.61 56.20 15.78
N ILE A 2 29.48 55.00 16.35
CA ILE A 2 30.01 53.75 15.76
C ILE A 2 28.91 53.15 14.89
N THR A 3 29.17 53.03 13.59
CA THR A 3 28.25 52.46 12.61
C THR A 3 28.47 50.95 12.55
N LEU A 4 27.50 50.16 13.01
CA LEU A 4 27.46 48.71 12.83
C LEU A 4 27.00 48.39 11.41
N LEU A 5 27.88 47.77 10.62
CA LEU A 5 27.53 47.17 9.33
C LEU A 5 27.02 45.76 9.59
N SER A 6 25.69 45.58 9.66
CA SER A 6 25.06 44.26 9.61
C SER A 6 24.97 43.81 8.15
N SER A 7 25.87 42.90 7.74
CA SER A 7 25.73 42.16 6.48
C SER A 7 24.74 41.03 6.68
N CYS A 8 23.65 41.02 5.92
CA CYS A 8 22.68 39.94 5.91
C CYS A 8 23.25 38.78 5.10
N GLN A 9 23.66 37.70 5.76
CA GLN A 9 24.16 36.50 5.09
C GLN A 9 22.96 35.62 4.77
N LYS A 10 22.75 35.33 3.48
CA LYS A 10 21.65 34.46 3.02
C LYS A 10 21.83 33.06 3.62
N ASP A 11 20.80 32.58 4.31
CA ASP A 11 20.80 31.23 4.88
C ASP A 11 21.06 30.19 3.78
N PHE A 12 22.17 29.47 3.91
CA PHE A 12 22.52 28.35 3.04
C PHE A 12 21.88 27.08 3.62
N TYR A 13 20.78 26.66 3.00
CA TYR A 13 20.18 25.36 3.29
C TYR A 13 21.00 24.27 2.57
N VAL A 14 21.80 23.53 3.32
CA VAL A 14 22.39 22.28 2.85
C VAL A 14 21.33 21.20 3.04
N TYR A 15 20.62 20.86 1.97
CA TYR A 15 19.76 19.68 1.96
C TYR A 15 20.67 18.45 1.99
N GLN A 16 20.70 17.74 3.12
CA GLN A 16 21.28 16.40 3.14
C GLN A 16 20.41 15.50 2.26
N ILE A 17 20.99 15.01 1.16
CA ILE A 17 20.41 13.96 0.35
C ILE A 17 21.03 12.67 0.87
N ASP A 18 20.22 11.80 1.48
CA ASP A 18 20.69 10.46 1.85
C ASP A 18 20.86 9.63 0.59
N ASP A 19 22.10 9.32 0.22
CA ASP A 19 22.40 8.44 -0.89
C ASP A 19 21.94 7.00 -0.56
N GLN A 20 21.12 6.42 -1.44
CA GLN A 20 20.59 5.07 -1.29
C GLN A 20 20.97 4.23 -2.51
N THR A 21 21.50 3.02 -2.27
CA THR A 21 21.76 2.06 -3.35
C THR A 21 20.45 1.38 -3.73
N ILE A 22 19.92 1.70 -4.91
CA ILE A 22 18.65 1.15 -5.40
C ILE A 22 18.93 -0.09 -6.25
N LEU A 23 18.50 -1.26 -5.79
CA LEU A 23 18.44 -2.45 -6.63
C LEU A 23 17.19 -2.41 -7.52
N PRO A 24 17.28 -2.84 -8.79
CA PRO A 24 16.14 -2.81 -9.71
C PRO A 24 15.03 -3.78 -9.24
N VAL A 25 13.77 -3.40 -9.49
CA VAL A 25 12.62 -4.27 -9.25
C VAL A 25 12.73 -5.48 -10.17
N ASN A 26 12.87 -6.66 -9.58
CA ASN A 26 13.08 -7.93 -10.30
C ASN A 26 11.77 -8.67 -10.64
N SER A 27 10.60 -8.09 -10.34
CA SER A 27 9.29 -8.66 -10.65
C SER A 27 8.55 -7.74 -11.62
N GLN A 28 8.63 -8.03 -12.92
CA GLN A 28 7.86 -7.33 -13.93
C GLN A 28 6.51 -8.01 -14.11
N LYS A 29 5.49 -7.45 -13.45
CA LYS A 29 4.12 -7.96 -13.56
C LYS A 29 3.43 -7.34 -14.77
N ILE A 30 3.27 -8.12 -15.83
CA ILE A 30 2.74 -7.63 -17.11
C ILE A 30 1.46 -8.33 -17.54
N LYS A 31 1.08 -9.43 -16.88
CA LYS A 31 -0.10 -10.22 -17.26
C LYS A 31 -1.29 -9.83 -16.39
N PRO A 32 -2.38 -9.26 -16.95
CA PRO A 32 -3.54 -8.90 -16.15
C PRO A 32 -4.21 -10.15 -15.56
N LYS A 33 -4.63 -10.05 -14.30
CA LYS A 33 -5.43 -11.07 -13.63
C LYS A 33 -6.85 -11.06 -14.18
N SER A 34 -7.48 -12.23 -14.24
CA SER A 34 -8.93 -12.29 -14.45
C SER A 34 -9.67 -11.78 -13.21
N VAL A 35 -10.94 -11.38 -13.37
CA VAL A 35 -11.78 -10.90 -12.26
C VAL A 35 -11.85 -11.93 -11.13
N ALA A 36 -12.07 -13.21 -11.46
CA ALA A 36 -12.12 -14.28 -10.47
C ALA A 36 -10.77 -14.47 -9.74
N GLN A 37 -9.65 -14.37 -10.46
CA GLN A 37 -8.31 -14.45 -9.85
C GLN A 37 -8.06 -13.28 -8.90
N TYR A 38 -8.40 -12.06 -9.32
CA TYR A 38 -8.31 -10.86 -8.48
C TYR A 38 -9.13 -11.03 -7.19
N ILE A 39 -10.42 -11.37 -7.31
CA ILE A 39 -11.30 -11.57 -6.14
C ILE A 39 -10.75 -12.64 -5.20
N SER A 40 -10.28 -13.77 -5.74
CA SER A 40 -9.76 -14.88 -4.94
C SER A 40 -8.52 -14.48 -4.14
N ILE A 41 -7.57 -13.80 -4.80
CA ILE A 41 -6.31 -13.37 -4.17
C ILE A 41 -6.60 -12.27 -3.14
N LEU A 42 -7.42 -11.29 -3.51
CA LEU A 42 -7.83 -10.21 -2.62
C LEU A 42 -8.49 -10.78 -1.36
N TYR A 43 -9.48 -11.68 -1.52
CA TYR A 43 -10.15 -12.31 -0.38
C TYR A 43 -9.17 -13.09 0.50
N THR A 44 -8.23 -13.83 -0.10
CA THR A 44 -7.19 -14.55 0.66
C THR A 44 -6.30 -13.59 1.44
N ASN A 45 -5.93 -12.44 0.88
CA ASN A 45 -5.10 -11.46 1.57
C ASN A 45 -5.80 -10.85 2.79
N PHE A 46 -7.10 -10.59 2.71
CA PHE A 46 -7.88 -9.99 3.81
C PHE A 46 -8.35 -10.99 4.86
N PHE A 47 -8.71 -12.22 4.47
CA PHE A 47 -9.32 -13.21 5.38
C PHE A 47 -8.45 -14.44 5.67
N GLN A 48 -7.28 -14.55 5.03
CA GLN A 48 -6.34 -15.67 5.17
C GLN A 48 -6.97 -17.05 4.96
N LYS A 49 -7.99 -17.11 4.10
CA LYS A 49 -8.73 -18.33 3.74
C LYS A 49 -9.25 -18.25 2.32
N ALA A 50 -9.54 -19.40 1.73
CA ALA A 50 -10.16 -19.47 0.41
C ALA A 50 -11.60 -18.91 0.45
N ILE A 51 -11.97 -18.20 -0.61
CA ILE A 51 -13.34 -17.70 -0.81
C ILE A 51 -14.29 -18.85 -1.15
N SER A 52 -15.50 -18.84 -0.60
CA SER A 52 -16.52 -19.85 -0.94
C SER A 52 -17.07 -19.66 -2.36
N PRO A 53 -17.56 -20.71 -3.03
CA PRO A 53 -18.17 -20.59 -4.36
C PRO A 53 -19.32 -19.58 -4.41
N ASN A 54 -20.17 -19.55 -3.39
CA ASN A 54 -21.30 -18.61 -3.32
C ASN A 54 -20.81 -17.16 -3.18
N SER A 55 -19.84 -16.90 -2.30
CA SER A 55 -19.26 -15.57 -2.11
C SER A 55 -18.54 -15.09 -3.39
N MET A 56 -17.83 -15.99 -4.08
CA MET A 56 -17.17 -15.72 -5.35
C MET A 56 -18.17 -15.34 -6.45
N LEU A 57 -19.28 -16.07 -6.56
CA LEU A 57 -20.33 -15.75 -7.52
C LEU A 57 -20.98 -14.39 -7.22
N SER A 58 -21.28 -14.11 -5.95
CA SER A 58 -21.83 -12.80 -5.54
C SER A 58 -20.88 -11.65 -5.84
N ALA A 59 -19.58 -11.80 -5.57
CA ALA A 59 -18.58 -10.77 -5.85
C ALA A 59 -18.43 -10.49 -7.35
N GLN A 60 -18.41 -11.53 -8.19
CA GLN A 60 -18.36 -11.35 -9.64
C GLN A 60 -19.59 -10.63 -10.18
N LYS A 61 -20.79 -11.02 -9.74
CA LYS A 61 -22.04 -10.33 -10.12
C LYS A 61 -22.05 -8.86 -9.71
N ALA A 62 -21.55 -8.55 -8.51
CA ALA A 62 -21.44 -7.17 -8.05
C ALA A 62 -20.51 -6.36 -8.96
N ILE A 63 -19.36 -6.91 -9.34
CA ILE A 63 -18.42 -6.26 -10.26
C ILE A 63 -19.02 -6.07 -11.65
N GLU A 64 -19.68 -7.09 -12.19
CA GLU A 64 -20.33 -7.03 -13.52
C GLU A 64 -21.50 -6.04 -13.57
N SER A 65 -22.15 -5.79 -12.44
CA SER A 65 -23.26 -4.83 -12.35
C SER A 65 -22.83 -3.36 -12.43
N ILE A 66 -21.52 -3.08 -12.32
CA ILE A 66 -20.97 -1.72 -12.32
C ILE A 66 -20.15 -1.55 -13.60
N GLY A 67 -20.48 -0.53 -14.40
CA GLY A 67 -19.79 -0.26 -15.66
C GLY A 67 -18.31 0.12 -15.49
N ASP A 68 -18.00 0.89 -14.44
CA ASP A 68 -16.63 1.21 -14.06
C ASP A 68 -16.05 0.11 -13.17
N LYS A 69 -15.14 -0.69 -13.74
CA LYS A 69 -14.51 -1.81 -13.05
C LYS A 69 -13.63 -1.38 -11.88
N GLN A 70 -12.96 -0.23 -11.97
CA GLN A 70 -12.08 0.23 -10.90
C GLN A 70 -12.91 0.59 -9.66
N VAL A 71 -13.97 1.36 -9.86
CA VAL A 71 -14.93 1.70 -8.80
C VAL A 71 -15.55 0.44 -8.20
N ALA A 72 -15.86 -0.56 -9.03
CA ALA A 72 -16.40 -1.83 -8.57
C ALA A 72 -15.43 -2.57 -7.62
N PHE A 73 -14.14 -2.60 -7.95
CA PHE A 73 -13.12 -3.19 -7.10
C PHE A 73 -12.92 -2.41 -5.80
N ASP A 74 -12.92 -1.08 -5.85
CA ASP A 74 -12.80 -0.22 -4.68
C ASP A 74 -13.97 -0.44 -3.70
N ILE A 75 -15.20 -0.61 -4.21
CA ILE A 75 -16.38 -0.94 -3.41
C ILE A 75 -16.26 -2.33 -2.80
N LEU A 76 -15.84 -3.34 -3.58
CA LEU A 76 -15.65 -4.70 -3.09
C LEU A 76 -14.62 -4.73 -1.95
N LEU A 77 -13.51 -4.04 -2.14
CA LEU A 77 -12.44 -3.90 -1.16
C LEU A 77 -12.91 -3.20 0.11
N SER A 78 -13.66 -2.11 -0.04
CA SER A 78 -14.27 -1.39 1.09
C SER A 78 -15.20 -2.33 1.87
N LYS A 79 -16.01 -3.14 1.19
CA LYS A 79 -16.87 -4.15 1.83
C LYS A 79 -16.06 -5.19 2.62
N TYR A 80 -14.92 -5.64 2.10
CA TYR A 80 -14.06 -6.59 2.82
C TYR A 80 -13.41 -5.98 4.05
N MET A 81 -12.97 -4.72 4.00
CA MET A 81 -12.40 -4.05 5.18
C MET A 81 -13.42 -3.75 6.27
N ASN A 82 -14.69 -3.58 5.91
CA ASN A 82 -15.77 -3.41 6.88
C ASN A 82 -16.32 -4.74 7.44
N ASP A 83 -15.80 -5.90 7.02
CA ASP A 83 -16.20 -7.19 7.56
C ASP A 83 -15.52 -7.44 8.92
N PRO A 84 -16.25 -7.84 9.98
CA PRO A 84 -15.66 -8.07 11.30
C PRO A 84 -14.63 -9.21 11.35
N ASN A 85 -14.60 -10.08 10.33
CA ASN A 85 -13.63 -11.18 10.24
C ASN A 85 -12.36 -10.81 9.46
N VAL A 86 -12.21 -9.55 9.05
CA VAL A 86 -11.03 -9.08 8.35
C VAL A 86 -9.79 -9.18 9.24
N ILE A 87 -8.67 -9.63 8.69
CA ILE A 87 -7.41 -9.75 9.39
C ILE A 87 -6.51 -8.57 9.01
N LEU A 88 -6.62 -7.51 9.81
CA LEU A 88 -5.82 -6.31 9.71
C LEU A 88 -4.92 -6.17 10.94
N PRO A 89 -3.66 -5.76 10.77
CA PRO A 89 -2.85 -5.36 11.90
C PRO A 89 -3.41 -4.07 12.49
N THR A 90 -3.20 -3.89 13.79
CA THR A 90 -3.55 -2.68 14.51
C THR A 90 -2.57 -1.55 14.17
N LYS A 91 -3.00 -0.31 14.42
CA LYS A 91 -2.12 0.85 14.29
C LYS A 91 -0.90 0.76 15.20
N GLU A 92 -1.07 0.18 16.40
CA GLU A 92 0.01 0.01 17.36
C GLU A 92 1.07 -0.98 16.83
N GLU A 93 0.66 -2.12 16.29
CA GLU A 93 1.59 -3.09 15.68
C GLU A 93 2.38 -2.48 14.52
N MET A 94 1.72 -1.68 13.67
CA MET A 94 2.39 -0.93 12.59
C MET A 94 3.42 0.06 13.12
N LEU A 95 3.13 0.79 14.19
CA LEU A 95 4.05 1.79 14.76
C LEU A 95 5.20 1.17 15.56
N ASN A 96 4.96 0.02 16.20
CA ASN A 96 5.99 -0.72 16.95
C ASN A 96 7.08 -1.28 16.03
N ASN A 97 6.73 -1.73 14.82
CA ASN A 97 7.71 -2.17 13.83
C ASN A 97 7.26 -1.83 12.39
N PRO A 98 7.46 -0.59 11.95
CA PRO A 98 6.96 -0.12 10.66
C PRO A 98 7.65 -0.80 9.48
N GLU A 99 8.94 -1.13 9.58
CA GLU A 99 9.65 -1.86 8.54
C GLU A 99 9.07 -3.26 8.34
N ALA A 100 8.87 -4.02 9.42
CA ALA A 100 8.28 -5.36 9.33
C ALA A 100 6.86 -5.30 8.76
N PHE A 101 6.06 -4.31 9.16
CA PHE A 101 4.73 -4.08 8.59
C PHE A 101 4.78 -3.82 7.07
N ILE A 102 5.69 -2.94 6.59
CA ILE A 102 5.83 -2.62 5.17
C ILE A 102 6.23 -3.87 4.39
N ARG A 103 7.29 -4.58 4.81
CA ARG A 103 7.76 -5.80 4.14
C ARG A 103 6.69 -6.89 4.10
N ALA A 104 5.96 -7.07 5.20
CA ALA A 104 4.84 -8.01 5.25
C ALA A 104 3.71 -7.62 4.28
N THR A 105 3.41 -6.34 4.16
CA THR A 105 2.38 -5.83 3.24
C THR A 105 2.77 -6.04 1.78
N TYR A 106 4.03 -5.75 1.42
CA TYR A 106 4.58 -6.05 0.09
C TYR A 106 4.52 -7.55 -0.23
N LYS A 107 4.90 -8.43 0.70
CA LYS A 107 4.80 -9.88 0.50
C LYS A 107 3.35 -10.35 0.31
N ARG A 108 2.44 -9.86 1.16
CA ARG A 108 1.03 -10.25 1.14
C ARG A 108 0.35 -9.85 -0.17
N PHE A 109 0.51 -8.60 -0.62
CA PHE A 109 -0.21 -8.11 -1.80
C PHE A 109 0.54 -8.27 -3.12
N LEU A 110 1.87 -8.17 -3.07
CA LEU A 110 2.73 -8.08 -4.25
C LEU A 110 3.70 -9.26 -4.38
N VAL A 111 3.80 -10.16 -3.38
CA VAL A 111 4.63 -11.37 -3.47
C VAL A 111 6.11 -11.05 -3.78
N ARG A 112 6.61 -9.93 -3.26
CA ARG A 112 8.01 -9.49 -3.36
C ARG A 112 8.42 -8.69 -2.14
N GLU A 113 9.72 -8.44 -2.02
CA GLU A 113 10.24 -7.42 -1.11
C GLU A 113 10.09 -6.02 -1.73
N PRO A 114 9.92 -4.97 -0.91
CA PRO A 114 10.12 -3.61 -1.38
C PRO A 114 11.60 -3.41 -1.76
N THR A 115 11.86 -2.54 -2.72
CA THR A 115 13.19 -1.97 -2.89
C THR A 115 13.54 -1.07 -1.70
N GLU A 116 14.82 -0.82 -1.46
CA GLU A 116 15.26 0.06 -0.37
C GLU A 116 14.70 1.49 -0.52
N ALA A 117 14.52 1.97 -1.75
CA ALA A 117 13.88 3.25 -2.02
C ALA A 117 12.39 3.26 -1.63
N GLU A 118 11.63 2.22 -2.02
CA GLU A 118 10.23 2.07 -1.63
C GLU A 118 10.07 1.96 -0.12
N LEU A 119 10.93 1.17 0.53
CA LEU A 119 10.91 1.00 1.98
C LEU A 119 11.16 2.32 2.70
N ASN A 120 12.21 3.05 2.33
CA ASN A 120 12.52 4.36 2.93
C ASN A 120 11.39 5.37 2.70
N TRP A 121 10.80 5.39 1.51
CA TRP A 121 9.65 6.26 1.23
C TRP A 121 8.45 5.93 2.12
N MET A 122 8.10 4.64 2.26
CA MET A 122 6.99 4.19 3.10
C MET A 122 7.24 4.46 4.59
N LEU A 123 8.46 4.26 5.07
CA LEU A 123 8.86 4.61 6.44
C LEU A 123 8.68 6.10 6.70
N ASN A 124 9.13 6.95 5.78
CA ASN A 124 8.94 8.39 5.87
C ASN A 124 7.47 8.80 5.76
N TYR A 125 6.67 8.08 4.96
CA TYR A 125 5.23 8.29 4.85
C TYR A 125 4.52 8.03 6.19
N ILE A 126 4.84 6.93 6.87
CA ILE A 126 4.29 6.60 8.20
C ILE A 126 4.71 7.67 9.24
N LYS A 127 6.00 8.03 9.27
CA LYS A 127 6.52 9.01 10.23
C LYS A 127 5.91 10.41 10.06
N SER A 128 5.73 10.84 8.81
CA SER A 128 5.22 12.19 8.51
C SER A 128 3.70 12.33 8.64
N ARG A 129 2.94 11.22 8.75
CA ARG A 129 1.48 11.22 8.78
C ARG A 129 0.93 10.41 9.96
N PRO A 130 0.73 11.04 11.14
CA PRO A 130 0.31 10.32 12.34
C PRO A 130 -1.09 9.72 12.24
N ASN A 131 -1.92 10.17 11.29
CA ASN A 131 -3.29 9.67 11.09
C ASN A 131 -3.36 8.47 10.14
N VAL A 132 -2.24 8.06 9.52
CA VAL A 132 -2.24 6.87 8.68
C VAL A 132 -2.51 5.63 9.54
N THR A 133 -3.27 4.70 8.98
CA THR A 133 -3.62 3.42 9.59
C THR A 133 -3.30 2.29 8.61
N PRO A 134 -3.18 1.04 9.09
CA PRO A 134 -2.97 -0.11 8.21
C PRO A 134 -4.03 -0.28 7.12
N GLU A 135 -5.27 0.11 7.38
CA GLU A 135 -6.35 0.10 6.39
C GLU A 135 -5.99 0.92 5.14
N HIS A 136 -5.38 2.10 5.30
CA HIS A 136 -4.98 2.93 4.16
C HIS A 136 -3.96 2.22 3.27
N PHE A 137 -3.00 1.51 3.89
CA PHE A 137 -2.02 0.71 3.15
C PHE A 137 -2.70 -0.46 2.46
N TYR A 138 -3.53 -1.21 3.17
CA TYR A 138 -4.20 -2.38 2.60
C TYR A 138 -5.16 -1.99 1.47
N PHE A 139 -5.81 -0.84 1.58
CA PHE A 139 -6.58 -0.25 0.49
C PHE A 139 -5.70 0.07 -0.71
N ALA A 140 -4.65 0.85 -0.52
CA ALA A 140 -3.75 1.26 -1.60
C ALA A 140 -3.08 0.07 -2.30
N PHE A 141 -2.66 -0.96 -1.55
CA PHE A 141 -2.05 -2.16 -2.11
C PHE A 141 -3.05 -3.11 -2.76
N GLY A 142 -4.31 -3.12 -2.29
CA GLY A 142 -5.39 -3.88 -2.93
C GLY A 142 -5.85 -3.28 -4.26
N THR A 143 -5.62 -1.99 -4.49
CA THR A 143 -6.05 -1.26 -5.70
C THR A 143 -4.91 -0.79 -6.59
N CYS A 144 -3.64 -1.03 -6.23
CA CYS A 144 -2.53 -0.62 -7.07
C CYS A 144 -2.44 -1.45 -8.35
N ASN A 145 -1.92 -0.84 -9.42
CA ASN A 145 -1.76 -1.50 -10.72
C ASN A 145 -0.98 -2.81 -10.63
N GLU A 146 0.06 -2.87 -9.78
CA GLU A 146 0.86 -4.08 -9.62
C GLU A 146 0.02 -5.24 -9.05
N HIS A 147 -0.94 -4.96 -8.16
CA HIS A 147 -1.82 -6.00 -7.62
C HIS A 147 -2.79 -6.56 -8.68
N PHE A 148 -3.12 -5.80 -9.73
CA PHE A 148 -3.93 -6.28 -10.85
C PHE A 148 -3.18 -7.20 -11.83
N HIS A 149 -1.85 -7.33 -11.71
CA HIS A 149 -1.03 -8.09 -12.67
C HIS A 149 -0.25 -9.22 -12.00
N TYR A 150 0.05 -10.29 -12.74
CA TYR A 150 1.07 -11.29 -12.41
C TYR A 150 2.41 -10.91 -12.98
#